data_AF-A0A4U2ZU85-F1
#
_entry.id   AF-A0A4U2ZU85-F1
#
_cell.length_a   1.000
_cell.length_b   1.000
_cell.length_c   1.000
_cell.angle_alpha   90.00
_cell.angle_beta   90.00
_cell.angle_gamma   90.00
#
_symmetry.space_group_name_H-M   'P 1'
#
loop_
_entity.id
_entity.type
_entity.pdbx_description
1 polymer ?
#
loop_
_entity_poly.entity_id
_entity_poly.type
_entity_poly.pdbx_seq_one_letter_code
_entity_poly.pdbx_strand_id
1 'polypeptide(L)'
;PGYEMDLCGHGTVGTIYALHERGLLEEKANLTIETKAGILPIQIVVNENEETFIKMRQAAPQFKDFAGSTEALAHSIGLEVNDLDISLPIVYGSTGNWTVIVPLKNLDACEKMKPHNDAFPS
;
A
#
# COMPACT_ATOMS: atom_id res chain seq x y z
N PRO A 1 3.63 -16.31 -0.21
CA PRO A 1 4.40 -17.42 -0.82
C PRO A 1 3.45 -18.32 -1.62
N GLY A 2 3.84 -18.80 -2.82
CA GLY A 2 3.02 -19.71 -3.62
C GLY A 2 2.67 -19.23 -5.04
N TYR A 3 2.93 -17.96 -5.37
CA TYR A 3 2.80 -17.41 -6.72
C TYR A 3 3.70 -16.19 -6.90
N GLU A 4 3.94 -15.81 -8.15
CA GLU A 4 4.69 -14.61 -8.52
C GLU A 4 3.75 -13.40 -8.64
N MET A 5 4.19 -12.24 -8.15
CA MET A 5 3.43 -10.98 -8.26
C MET A 5 4.04 -10.09 -9.34
N ASP A 6 3.21 -9.31 -10.04
CA ASP A 6 3.69 -8.42 -11.10
C ASP A 6 4.54 -7.25 -10.57
N LEU A 7 4.28 -6.83 -9.32
CA LEU A 7 5.02 -5.81 -8.60
C LEU A 7 4.90 -6.00 -7.08
N CYS A 8 5.98 -5.73 -6.35
CA CYS A 8 6.02 -5.71 -4.89
C CYS A 8 6.76 -4.46 -4.39
N GLY A 9 6.05 -3.47 -3.85
CA GLY A 9 6.65 -2.21 -3.40
C GLY A 9 7.73 -2.40 -2.32
N HIS A 10 7.41 -3.09 -1.23
CA HIS A 10 8.39 -3.32 -0.15
C HIS A 10 9.59 -4.16 -0.62
N GLY A 11 9.37 -5.13 -1.52
CA GLY A 11 10.43 -5.95 -2.10
C GLY A 11 11.39 -5.11 -2.95
N THR A 12 10.85 -4.20 -3.77
CA THR A 12 11.65 -3.26 -4.56
C THR A 12 12.44 -2.30 -3.67
N VAL A 13 11.82 -1.70 -2.64
CA VAL A 13 12.52 -0.81 -1.69
C VAL A 13 13.68 -1.54 -1.02
N GLY A 14 13.42 -2.72 -0.43
CA GLY A 14 14.45 -3.48 0.28
C GLY A 14 15.58 -3.94 -0.63
N THR A 15 15.27 -4.35 -1.87
CA THR A 15 16.28 -4.80 -2.84
C THR A 15 17.19 -3.66 -3.27
N ILE A 16 16.62 -2.51 -3.67
CA ILE A 16 17.43 -1.37 -4.12
C ILE A 16 18.23 -0.77 -2.96
N TYR A 17 17.63 -0.67 -1.76
CA TYR A 17 18.34 -0.24 -0.56
C TYR A 17 19.56 -1.15 -0.30
N ALA A 18 19.37 -2.48 -0.28
CA ALA A 18 20.46 -3.41 -0.05
C ALA A 18 21.55 -3.36 -1.13
N LEU A 19 21.18 -3.17 -2.41
CA LEU A 19 22.16 -3.02 -3.49
C LEU A 19 22.94 -1.70 -3.38
N HIS A 20 22.27 -0.60 -3.00
CA HIS A 20 22.91 0.69 -2.80
C HIS A 20 23.93 0.66 -1.65
N GLU A 21 23.49 0.24 -0.46
CA GLU A 21 24.34 0.19 0.75
C GLU A 21 25.53 -0.77 0.62
N ARG A 22 25.43 -1.76 -0.29
CA ARG A 22 26.53 -2.71 -0.58
C ARG A 22 27.46 -2.25 -1.70
N GLY A 23 27.24 -1.06 -2.27
CA GLY A 23 28.03 -0.56 -3.41
C GLY A 23 27.86 -1.39 -4.68
N LEU A 24 26.71 -2.07 -4.84
CA LEU A 24 26.40 -2.93 -5.99
C LEU A 24 25.60 -2.21 -7.08
N LEU A 25 25.32 -0.92 -6.89
CA LEU A 25 24.74 -0.05 -7.91
C LEU A 25 25.81 0.93 -8.40
N GLU A 26 25.71 1.32 -9.67
CA GLU A 26 26.43 2.48 -10.17
C GLU A 26 26.05 3.73 -9.35
N GLU A 27 26.93 4.72 -9.28
CA GLU A 27 26.71 6.00 -8.60
C GLU A 27 25.65 6.86 -9.33
N LYS A 28 24.42 6.36 -9.38
CA LYS A 28 23.27 7.00 -10.02
C LYS A 28 22.12 7.10 -9.02
N ALA A 29 21.70 8.34 -8.76
CA ALA A 29 20.53 8.63 -7.94
C ALA A 29 19.20 8.23 -8.60
N ASN A 30 19.18 7.95 -9.91
CA ASN A 30 17.98 7.54 -10.63
C ASN A 30 18.26 6.27 -11.44
N LEU A 31 17.38 5.28 -11.32
CA LEU A 31 17.44 4.02 -12.04
C LEU A 31 16.04 3.57 -12.48
N THR A 32 16.00 2.56 -13.35
CA THR A 32 14.75 1.94 -13.78
C THR A 32 14.79 0.46 -13.47
N ILE A 33 13.64 -0.11 -13.12
CA ILE A 33 13.46 -1.54 -12.89
C ILE A 33 12.38 -2.04 -13.84
N GLU A 34 12.72 -3.00 -14.67
CA GLU A 34 11.74 -3.72 -15.48
C GLU A 34 11.00 -4.76 -14.62
N THR A 35 9.68 -4.74 -14.66
CA THR A 35 8.78 -5.66 -13.95
C THR A 35 7.66 -6.11 -14.89
N LYS A 36 6.86 -7.11 -14.51
CA LYS A 36 5.66 -7.47 -15.28
C LYS A 36 4.60 -6.35 -15.31
N ALA A 37 4.65 -5.43 -14.34
CA ALA A 37 3.85 -4.21 -14.34
C ALA A 37 4.43 -3.07 -15.21
N GLY A 38 5.53 -3.33 -15.95
CA GLY A 38 6.23 -2.36 -16.79
C GLY A 38 7.54 -1.84 -16.19
N ILE A 39 8.10 -0.81 -16.82
CA ILE A 39 9.36 -0.19 -16.40
C ILE A 39 9.07 0.91 -15.36
N LEU A 40 9.59 0.73 -14.16
CA LEU A 40 9.35 1.60 -13.01
C LEU A 40 10.56 2.51 -12.75
N PRO A 41 10.38 3.84 -12.68
CA PRO A 41 11.44 4.73 -12.26
C PRO A 41 11.62 4.68 -10.74
N ILE A 42 12.87 4.60 -10.32
CA ILE A 42 13.30 4.57 -8.93
C ILE A 42 14.30 5.69 -8.69
N GLN A 43 14.16 6.36 -7.55
CA GLN A 43 15.11 7.38 -7.09
C GLN A 43 15.69 6.96 -5.75
N ILE A 44 17.00 7.11 -5.62
CA ILE A 44 17.73 6.96 -4.36
C ILE A 44 17.97 8.38 -3.84
N VAL A 45 17.48 8.65 -2.63
CA VAL A 45 17.55 9.97 -1.99
C VAL A 45 18.23 9.79 -0.64
N VAL A 46 19.28 10.56 -0.38
CA VAL A 46 19.90 10.62 0.96
C VAL A 46 19.39 11.88 1.64
N ASN A 47 18.86 11.76 2.86
CA ASN A 47 18.37 12.92 3.61
C ASN A 47 19.51 13.64 4.36
N GLU A 48 19.18 14.72 5.08
CA GLU A 48 20.15 15.51 5.86
C GLU A 48 20.82 14.72 7.00
N ASN A 49 20.24 13.59 7.41
CA ASN A 49 20.77 12.70 8.44
C ASN A 49 21.59 11.53 7.85
N GLU A 50 21.96 11.59 6.58
CA GLU A 50 22.68 10.53 5.85
C GLU A 50 21.89 9.21 5.71
N GLU A 51 20.57 9.25 5.83
CA GLU A 51 19.72 8.07 5.66
C GLU A 51 19.28 7.91 4.19
N THR A 52 19.44 6.70 3.66
CA THR A 52 19.03 6.34 2.29
C THR A 52 17.53 6.02 2.20
N PHE A 53 16.84 6.68 1.29
CA PHE A 53 15.44 6.47 0.93
C PHE A 53 15.31 6.01 -0.53
N ILE A 54 14.48 4.99 -0.74
CA ILE A 54 14.12 4.52 -2.08
C ILE A 54 12.71 5.01 -2.43
N LYS A 55 12.62 5.89 -3.41
CA LYS A 55 11.36 6.42 -3.93
C LYS A 55 11.00 5.73 -5.23
N MET A 56 9.75 5.30 -5.36
CA MET A 56 9.21 4.69 -6.58
C MET A 56 7.94 5.38 -7.04
N ARG A 57 7.70 5.36 -8.35
CA ARG A 57 6.40 5.73 -8.91
C ARG A 57 5.51 4.49 -9.01
N GLN A 58 4.33 4.55 -8.42
CA GLN A 58 3.28 3.55 -8.62
C GLN A 58 2.37 3.92 -9.80
N ALA A 59 1.44 3.03 -10.18
CA ALA A 59 0.46 3.33 -11.20
C ALA A 59 -0.44 4.51 -10.76
N ALA A 60 -1.05 5.19 -11.74
CA ALA A 60 -1.98 6.27 -11.46
C ALA A 60 -3.15 5.76 -10.60
N PRO A 61 -3.61 6.56 -9.61
CA PRO A 61 -4.65 6.13 -8.70
C PRO A 61 -5.98 5.94 -9.43
N GLN A 62 -6.69 4.88 -9.07
CA GLN A 62 -8.04 4.57 -9.53
C GLN A 62 -8.96 4.42 -8.33
N PHE A 63 -10.18 4.93 -8.45
CA PHE A 63 -11.20 4.85 -7.40
C PHE A 63 -12.51 4.30 -7.94
N LYS A 64 -13.22 3.56 -7.09
CA LYS A 64 -14.61 3.14 -7.32
C LYS A 64 -15.40 3.30 -6.02
N ASP A 65 -16.66 3.68 -6.14
CA ASP A 65 -17.56 3.79 -5.00
C ASP A 65 -17.78 2.43 -4.33
N PHE A 66 -17.84 2.43 -3.01
CA PHE A 66 -18.30 1.27 -2.24
C PHE A 66 -19.83 1.30 -2.14
N ALA A 67 -20.49 0.30 -2.74
CA ALA A 67 -21.94 0.15 -2.72
C ALA A 67 -22.45 -0.97 -1.78
N GLY A 68 -21.57 -1.50 -0.92
CA GLY A 68 -21.91 -2.56 0.04
C GLY A 68 -22.57 -2.02 1.31
N SER A 69 -22.92 -2.93 2.22
CA SER A 69 -23.38 -2.55 3.55
C SER A 69 -22.22 -2.08 4.42
N THR A 70 -22.27 -0.82 4.86
CA THR A 70 -21.29 -0.25 5.80
C THR A 70 -21.28 -1.00 7.15
N GLU A 71 -22.44 -1.48 7.60
CA GLU A 71 -22.55 -2.27 8.82
C GLU A 71 -21.86 -3.63 8.68
N ALA A 72 -22.14 -4.36 7.60
CA ALA A 72 -21.49 -5.64 7.34
C ALA A 72 -19.97 -5.46 7.17
N LEU A 73 -19.54 -4.37 6.52
CA LEU A 73 -18.13 -4.03 6.41
C LEU A 73 -17.51 -3.79 7.80
N ALA A 74 -18.12 -2.96 8.65
CA ALA A 74 -17.61 -2.69 10.00
C ALA A 74 -17.49 -3.98 10.82
N HIS A 75 -18.54 -4.81 10.84
CA HIS A 75 -18.53 -6.08 11.57
C HIS A 75 -17.48 -7.05 11.01
N SER A 76 -17.23 -7.05 9.70
CA SER A 76 -16.20 -7.90 9.08
C SER A 76 -14.77 -7.56 9.55
N ILE A 77 -14.55 -6.35 10.04
CA ILE A 77 -13.27 -5.90 10.63
C ILE A 77 -13.33 -5.79 12.16
N GLY A 78 -14.37 -6.33 12.79
CA GLY A 78 -14.52 -6.37 14.25
C GLY A 78 -14.87 -5.02 14.88
N LEU A 79 -15.46 -4.11 14.11
CA LEU A 79 -15.85 -2.76 14.53
C LEU A 79 -17.36 -2.57 14.44
N GLU A 80 -17.86 -1.52 15.10
CA GLU A 80 -19.24 -1.05 14.90
C GLU A 80 -19.26 0.13 13.90
N VAL A 81 -20.41 0.39 13.29
CA VAL A 81 -20.58 1.55 12.36
C VAL A 81 -20.17 2.87 13.02
N ASN A 82 -20.35 2.98 14.34
CA ASN A 82 -19.98 4.16 15.12
C ASN A 82 -18.47 4.35 15.27
N ASP A 83 -17.62 3.37 14.94
CA ASP A 83 -16.16 3.54 14.91
C ASP A 83 -15.68 4.15 13.58
N LEU A 84 -16.51 4.12 12.54
CA LEU A 84 -16.19 4.67 11.21
C LEU A 84 -16.34 6.20 11.16
N ASP A 85 -15.50 6.86 10.38
CA ASP A 85 -15.65 8.28 10.07
C ASP A 85 -16.58 8.46 8.86
N ILE A 86 -17.83 8.80 9.14
CA ILE A 86 -18.88 9.02 8.13
C ILE A 86 -18.72 10.33 7.35
N SER A 87 -17.77 11.20 7.72
CA SER A 87 -17.49 12.45 6.98
C SER A 87 -16.66 12.22 5.72
N LEU A 88 -16.07 11.03 5.57
CA LEU A 88 -15.24 10.62 4.45
C LEU A 88 -15.84 9.39 3.73
N PRO A 89 -15.70 9.28 2.41
CA PRO A 89 -16.28 8.16 1.66
C PRO A 89 -15.46 6.88 1.85
N ILE A 90 -16.16 5.75 1.96
CA ILE A 90 -15.57 4.42 1.76
C ILE A 90 -15.46 4.18 0.26
N VAL A 91 -14.27 3.83 -0.21
CA VAL A 91 -14.00 3.63 -1.64
C VAL A 91 -13.10 2.43 -1.84
N TYR A 92 -13.21 1.79 -3.01
CA TYR A 92 -12.13 0.96 -3.52
C TYR A 92 -11.05 1.87 -4.12
N GLY A 93 -9.79 1.67 -3.72
CA GLY A 93 -8.64 2.40 -4.25
C GLY A 93 -7.60 1.45 -4.84
N SER A 94 -6.92 1.87 -5.90
CA SER A 94 -5.82 1.11 -6.51
C SER A 94 -4.74 2.02 -7.09
N THR A 95 -3.48 1.67 -6.83
CA THR A 95 -2.28 2.15 -7.54
C THR A 95 -1.50 0.98 -8.15
N GLY A 96 -2.19 -0.15 -8.39
CA GLY A 96 -1.65 -1.41 -8.91
C GLY A 96 -2.39 -2.63 -8.36
N ASN A 97 -2.82 -2.57 -7.10
CA ASN A 97 -3.66 -3.58 -6.45
C ASN A 97 -4.87 -2.91 -5.81
N TRP A 98 -6.04 -3.54 -5.90
CA TRP A 98 -7.27 -3.03 -5.29
C TRP A 98 -7.31 -3.30 -3.80
N THR A 99 -7.74 -2.29 -3.04
CA THR A 99 -8.09 -2.41 -1.62
C THR A 99 -9.31 -1.55 -1.31
N VAL A 100 -10.00 -1.81 -0.20
CA VAL A 100 -11.06 -0.94 0.33
C VAL A 100 -10.44 0.01 1.33
N ILE A 101 -10.61 1.32 1.11
CA ILE A 101 -10.22 2.37 2.04
C ILE A 101 -11.41 2.62 2.97
N VAL A 102 -11.24 2.34 4.26
CA VAL A 102 -12.26 2.48 5.30
C VAL A 102 -11.83 3.56 6.29
N PRO A 103 -12.41 4.77 6.23
CA PRO A 103 -12.09 5.84 7.18
C PRO A 103 -12.57 5.50 8.60
N LEU A 104 -11.69 5.65 9.58
CA LEU A 104 -11.96 5.43 11.00
C LEU A 104 -11.82 6.74 11.78
N LYS A 105 -12.57 6.89 12.87
CA LYS A 105 -12.58 8.14 13.66
C LYS A 105 -11.24 8.48 14.31
N ASN A 106 -10.51 7.46 14.78
CA ASN A 106 -9.29 7.63 15.56
C ASN A 106 -8.48 6.32 15.66
N LEU A 107 -7.33 6.38 16.32
CA LEU A 107 -6.45 5.24 16.55
C LEU A 107 -7.08 4.20 17.49
N ASP A 108 -7.89 4.59 18.48
CA ASP A 108 -8.59 3.64 19.35
C ASP A 108 -9.51 2.71 18.56
N ALA A 109 -10.14 3.21 17.47
CA ALA A 109 -10.90 2.37 16.54
C ALA A 109 -9.98 1.40 15.78
N CYS A 110 -8.81 1.87 15.30
CA CYS A 110 -7.83 1.00 14.64
C CYS A 110 -7.36 -0.14 15.55
N GLU A 111 -7.08 0.15 16.82
CA GLU A 111 -6.57 -0.84 17.79
C GLU A 111 -7.58 -1.92 18.16
N LYS A 112 -8.89 -1.64 18.02
CA LYS A 112 -9.96 -2.62 18.25
C LYS A 112 -10.14 -3.62 17.11
N MET A 113 -9.61 -3.32 15.91
CA MET A 113 -9.87 -4.11 14.70
C MET A 113 -9.52 -5.59 14.90
N LYS A 114 -10.45 -6.46 14.53
CA LYS A 114 -10.28 -7.92 14.50
C LYS A 114 -10.86 -8.43 13.19
N PRO A 115 -10.04 -8.62 12.14
CA PRO A 115 -10.54 -8.99 10.83
C PRO A 115 -11.07 -10.43 10.81
N HIS A 116 -12.27 -10.58 10.26
CA HIS A 116 -12.89 -11.85 9.91
C HIS A 116 -12.76 -12.06 8.40
N ASN A 117 -11.56 -12.38 7.94
CA ASN A 117 -11.22 -12.43 6.51
C ASN A 117 -12.15 -13.35 5.68
N ASP A 118 -12.68 -14.41 6.27
CA ASP A 118 -13.63 -15.32 5.60
C ASP A 118 -14.97 -14.65 5.24
N ALA A 119 -15.29 -13.51 5.87
CA ALA A 119 -16.45 -12.68 5.56
C ALA A 119 -16.16 -11.64 4.46
N PHE A 120 -14.91 -11.51 4.02
CA PHE A 120 -14.56 -10.62 2.91
C PHE A 120 -14.99 -11.26 1.59
N PRO A 121 -15.44 -10.44 0.61
CA PRO A 121 -15.73 -10.95 -0.72
C PRO A 121 -14.47 -11.55 -1.35
N SER A 122 -14.62 -12.75 -1.93
CA SER A 122 -13.59 -13.48 -2.67
C SER A 122 -13.25 -12.85 -4.01
#